data_AF-A0A553HP13-F1
#
_entry.id   AF-A0A553HP13-F1
#
_cell.length_a   1.000
_cell.length_b   1.000
_cell.length_c   1.000
_cell.angle_alpha   90.00
_cell.angle_beta   90.00
_cell.angle_gamma   90.00
#
_symmetry.space_group_name_H-M   'P 1'
#
loop_
_entity.id
_entity.type
_entity.pdbx_description
1 polymer ?
#
loop_
_entity_poly.entity_id
_entity_poly.type
_entity_poly.pdbx_seq_one_letter_code
_entity_poly.pdbx_strand_id
1 'polypeptide(L)'
;MAEPTRARVPNKINATAPRKLPLRTPTPPRVDTSSKAYKTAASKYTRFMIAMPILLVTSYYLFDRLALGHEAKSFRSTPSTDEVNKV
;
A
#
# COMPACT_ATOMS: atom_id res chain seq x y z
N MET A 1 15.70 57.18 8.41
CA MET A 1 14.39 57.70 7.97
C MET A 1 13.58 56.53 7.40
N ALA A 2 12.31 56.44 7.78
CA ALA A 2 11.50 55.21 7.83
C ALA A 2 10.92 54.74 6.48
N GLU A 3 10.68 53.43 6.39
CA GLU A 3 9.98 52.71 5.30
C GLU A 3 8.58 53.29 5.00
N PRO A 4 8.16 53.34 3.72
CA PRO A 4 6.77 53.64 3.39
C PRO A 4 5.88 52.43 3.69
N THR A 5 5.10 52.54 4.76
CA THR A 5 4.06 51.60 5.16
C THR A 5 3.08 51.35 4.01
N ARG A 6 3.07 50.13 3.46
CA ARG A 6 2.00 49.67 2.54
C ARG A 6 0.69 49.61 3.33
N ALA A 7 -0.20 50.56 3.04
CA ALA A 7 -1.54 50.64 3.59
C ALA A 7 -2.33 49.34 3.31
N ARG A 8 -2.81 48.72 4.39
CA ARG A 8 -3.72 47.58 4.40
C ARG A 8 -5.10 48.05 3.93
N VAL A 9 -5.57 47.60 2.77
CA VAL A 9 -6.94 47.82 2.31
C VAL A 9 -7.84 46.74 2.91
N PRO A 10 -8.82 47.04 3.78
CA PRO A 10 -9.81 46.06 4.18
C PRO A 10 -10.90 46.01 3.11
N ASN A 11 -10.88 44.96 2.29
CA ASN A 11 -11.97 44.71 1.35
C ASN A 11 -13.19 44.14 2.10
N LYS A 12 -14.04 45.03 2.64
CA LYS A 12 -15.38 44.69 3.13
C LYS A 12 -16.39 45.00 2.03
N ILE A 13 -16.63 44.03 1.15
CA ILE A 13 -17.78 44.08 0.24
C ILE A 13 -18.59 42.80 0.37
N ASN A 14 -19.87 43.01 0.67
CA ASN A 14 -21.01 42.11 0.47
C ASN A 14 -21.41 41.24 1.66
N ALA A 15 -22.05 41.87 2.65
CA ALA A 15 -23.01 41.24 3.52
C ALA A 15 -24.42 41.34 2.90
N THR A 16 -24.90 40.29 2.23
CA THR A 16 -26.32 40.15 1.85
C THR A 16 -26.75 38.67 1.83
N ALA A 17 -27.81 38.39 2.59
CA ALA A 17 -28.64 37.17 2.70
C ALA A 17 -28.10 35.96 3.50
N PRO A 18 -28.89 35.39 4.45
CA PRO A 18 -28.57 34.12 5.10
C PRO A 18 -28.81 33.00 4.10
N ARG A 19 -27.78 32.65 3.32
CA ARG A 19 -27.75 31.39 2.60
C ARG A 19 -27.84 30.30 3.67
N LYS A 20 -28.94 29.54 3.73
CA LYS A 20 -28.99 28.29 4.50
C LYS A 20 -27.87 27.42 3.96
N LEU A 21 -26.73 27.38 4.65
CA LEU A 21 -25.63 26.47 4.30
C LEU A 21 -26.22 25.06 4.31
N PRO A 22 -25.93 24.21 3.31
CA PRO A 22 -26.24 22.80 3.41
C PRO A 22 -25.60 22.27 4.70
N LEU A 23 -26.38 21.50 5.45
CA LEU A 23 -26.03 20.84 6.69
C LEU A 23 -24.55 20.44 6.67
N ARG A 24 -23.75 21.09 7.52
CA ARG A 24 -22.31 20.87 7.66
C ARG A 24 -22.11 19.42 8.04
N THR A 25 -21.85 18.56 7.05
CA THR A 25 -21.37 17.21 7.31
C THR A 25 -20.10 17.34 8.14
N PRO A 26 -19.93 16.54 9.21
CA PRO A 26 -18.72 16.59 10.01
C PRO A 26 -17.55 16.33 9.06
N THR A 27 -16.76 17.38 8.84
CA THR A 27 -15.56 17.30 8.01
C THR A 27 -14.67 16.27 8.67
N PRO A 28 -14.26 15.19 7.97
CA PRO A 28 -13.48 14.14 8.59
C PRO A 28 -12.23 14.76 9.23
N PRO A 29 -11.86 14.34 10.45
CA PRO A 29 -10.69 14.89 11.13
C PRO A 29 -9.49 14.78 10.20
N ARG A 30 -8.79 15.90 10.02
CA ARG A 30 -7.65 15.99 9.11
C ARG A 30 -6.58 15.01 9.60
N VAL A 31 -6.39 13.89 8.90
CA VAL A 31 -5.42 12.87 9.27
C VAL A 31 -4.02 13.46 9.10
N ASP A 32 -3.24 13.45 10.17
CA ASP A 32 -1.85 13.90 10.13
C ASP A 32 -0.98 12.82 9.48
N THR A 33 -0.71 13.00 8.19
CA THR A 33 0.13 12.10 7.39
C THR A 33 1.62 12.22 7.71
N SER A 34 2.03 13.26 8.45
CA SER A 34 3.42 13.48 8.86
C SER A 34 3.79 12.72 10.12
N SER A 35 2.79 12.30 10.91
CA SER A 35 2.98 11.54 12.14
C SER A 35 3.73 10.22 11.89
N LYS A 36 4.70 9.93 12.76
CA LYS A 36 5.48 8.68 12.72
C LYS A 36 4.58 7.44 12.88
N ALA A 37 3.52 7.54 13.67
CA ALA A 37 2.54 6.48 13.86
C ALA A 37 1.70 6.22 12.59
N TYR A 38 1.37 7.27 11.84
CA TYR A 38 0.68 7.12 10.55
C TYR A 38 1.56 6.39 9.53
N LYS A 39 2.84 6.77 9.43
CA LYS A 39 3.80 6.14 8.50
C LYS A 39 4.00 4.65 8.77
N THR A 40 4.09 4.24 10.04
CA THR A 40 4.23 2.82 10.39
C THR A 40 2.98 2.01 10.05
N ALA A 41 1.79 2.55 10.35
CA ALA A 41 0.52 1.93 9.98
C ALA A 41 0.37 1.81 8.45
N ALA A 42 0.67 2.88 7.71
CA ALA A 42 0.63 2.88 6.25
C ALA A 42 1.56 1.82 5.64
N SER A 43 2.79 1.72 6.15
CA SER A 43 3.78 0.76 5.65
C SER A 43 3.33 -0.69 5.89
N LYS A 44 2.74 -0.98 7.05
CA LYS A 44 2.16 -2.30 7.34
C LYS A 44 1.04 -2.63 6.37
N TYR A 45 0.15 -1.68 6.09
CA TYR A 45 -0.96 -1.87 5.16
C TYR A 45 -0.46 -2.11 3.73
N THR A 46 0.51 -1.32 3.26
CA THR A 46 1.13 -1.53 1.94
C THR A 46 1.79 -2.90 1.85
N ARG A 47 2.55 -3.30 2.87
CA ARG A 47 3.17 -4.64 2.91
C ARG A 47 2.12 -5.75 2.88
N PHE A 48 1.01 -5.59 3.59
CA PHE A 48 -0.08 -6.56 3.57
C PHE A 48 -0.74 -6.65 2.19
N MET A 49 -1.03 -5.52 1.54
CA MET A 49 -1.60 -5.46 0.19
C MET A 49 -0.71 -6.17 -0.86
N ILE A 50 0.61 -6.11 -0.69
CA ILE A 50 1.56 -6.79 -1.57
C ILE A 50 1.73 -8.27 -1.18
N ALA A 51 1.80 -8.58 0.12
CA ALA A 51 2.02 -9.93 0.61
C ALA A 51 0.80 -10.85 0.40
N MET A 52 -0.41 -10.33 0.58
CA MET A 52 -1.66 -11.10 0.47
C MET A 52 -1.81 -11.82 -0.89
N PRO A 53 -1.66 -11.17 -2.07
CA PRO A 53 -1.81 -11.86 -3.35
C PRO A 53 -0.71 -12.90 -3.58
N ILE A 54 0.54 -12.60 -3.20
CA ILE A 54 1.65 -13.56 -3.30
C ILE A 54 1.35 -14.77 -2.44
N LEU A 55 0.92 -14.58 -1.20
CA LEU A 55 0.57 -15.66 -0.28
C LEU A 55 -0.57 -16.52 -0.85
N LEU A 56 -1.63 -15.91 -1.37
CA LEU A 56 -2.76 -16.65 -1.93
C LEU A 56 -2.37 -17.48 -3.15
N VAL A 57 -1.68 -16.87 -4.12
CA VAL A 57 -1.27 -17.57 -5.34
C VAL A 57 -0.27 -18.68 -5.01
N THR A 58 0.75 -18.39 -4.20
CA THR A 58 1.75 -19.40 -3.84
C THR A 58 1.18 -20.49 -2.96
N SER A 59 0.33 -20.16 -1.99
CA SER A 59 -0.38 -21.15 -1.18
C SER A 59 -1.27 -22.03 -2.03
N TYR A 60 -1.93 -21.49 -3.07
CA TYR A 60 -2.71 -22.29 -4.01
C TYR A 60 -1.81 -23.27 -4.76
N TYR A 61 -0.70 -22.82 -5.35
CA TYR A 61 0.22 -23.70 -6.07
C TYR A 61 0.87 -24.76 -5.17
N LEU A 62 1.23 -24.41 -3.93
CA LEU A 62 1.75 -25.37 -2.96
C LEU A 62 0.68 -26.36 -2.53
N PHE A 63 -0.54 -25.89 -2.26
CA PHE A 63 -1.65 -26.75 -1.86
C PHE A 63 -2.11 -27.68 -3.00
N ASP A 64 -2.15 -27.19 -4.24
CA ASP A 64 -2.40 -27.98 -5.46
C ASP A 64 -1.37 -29.10 -5.65
N ARG A 65 -0.15 -28.93 -5.13
CA ARG A 65 0.85 -30.00 -5.08
C ARG A 65 0.72 -30.92 -3.87
N LEU A 66 0.53 -30.35 -2.67
CA LEU A 66 0.49 -31.10 -1.41
C LEU A 66 -0.80 -31.91 -1.23
N ALA A 67 -1.96 -31.38 -1.62
CA ALA A 67 -3.27 -32.00 -1.40
C ALA A 67 -3.74 -32.84 -2.59
N LEU A 68 -3.35 -32.48 -3.82
CA LEU A 68 -3.74 -33.19 -5.05
C LEU A 68 -2.75 -34.29 -5.47
N GLY A 69 -1.67 -34.51 -4.72
CA GLY A 69 -0.75 -35.63 -4.94
C GLY A 69 0.09 -35.51 -6.22
N HIS A 70 0.20 -34.32 -6.82
CA HIS A 70 1.10 -34.10 -7.94
C HIS A 70 2.55 -34.16 -7.45
N GLU A 71 3.22 -35.27 -7.74
CA GLU A 71 4.58 -35.53 -7.28
C GLU A 71 5.52 -34.35 -7.57
N ALA A 72 6.33 -33.99 -6.57
CA ALA A 72 7.37 -33.00 -6.73
C ALA A 72 8.25 -33.46 -7.90
N LYS A 73 8.23 -32.71 -9.00
CA LYS A 73 9.07 -32.97 -10.18
C LYS A 73 10.52 -33.04 -9.71
N SER A 74 11.00 -34.26 -9.50
CA SER A 74 12.36 -34.53 -9.06
C SER A 74 13.27 -34.02 -10.17
N PHE A 75 14.18 -33.12 -9.83
CA PHE A 75 15.28 -32.81 -10.71
C PHE A 75 16.08 -34.11 -10.81
N ARG A 76 15.92 -34.79 -11.96
CA ARG A 76 16.67 -35.95 -12.42
C ARG A 76 18.00 -36.07 -11.67
N SER A 77 18.05 -36.99 -10.71
CA SER A 77 19.31 -37.47 -10.13
C SER A 77 20.23 -37.78 -11.30
N THR A 78 21.44 -37.24 -11.26
CA THR A 78 22.50 -37.53 -12.24
C THR A 78 22.53 -39.04 -12.50
N PRO A 79 22.51 -39.51 -13.77
CA PRO A 79 22.60 -40.92 -14.05
C PRO A 79 23.88 -41.45 -13.42
N SER A 80 23.73 -42.54 -12.67
CA SER A 80 24.81 -43.22 -11.99
C SER A 80 25.93 -43.54 -12.96
N THR A 81 27.13 -43.31 -12.45
CA THR A 81 28.43 -43.81 -12.89
C THR A 81 28.38 -45.31 -13.18
N ASP A 82 27.92 -45.74 -14.36
CA ASP A 82 27.97 -47.16 -14.75
C ASP A 82 28.49 -47.39 -16.20
N GLU A 83 28.82 -46.34 -16.96
CA GLU A 83 29.29 -46.48 -18.37
C GLU A 83 30.81 -46.31 -18.59
N VAL A 84 31.62 -46.07 -17.56
CA VAL A 84 33.09 -45.86 -17.75
C VAL A 84 33.90 -47.16 -17.58
N ASN A 85 33.26 -48.28 -17.22
CA ASN A 85 33.95 -49.58 -17.14
C ASN A 85 33.30 -50.63 -18.03
N LYS A 86 33.27 -50.35 -19.33
CA LYS A 86 33.18 -51.42 -20.32
C LYS A 86 33.93 -51.04 -21.60
N VAL A 87 34.83 -51.94 -21.97
CA VAL A 87 35.66 -52.03 -23.20
C VAL A 87 37.05 -51.41 -23.06
#